data_AF-A0A9D6Q1P8-F1
#
_entry.id   AF-A0A9D6Q1P8-F1
#
_cell.length_a   1.000
_cell.length_b   1.000
_cell.length_c   1.000
_cell.angle_alpha   90.00
_cell.angle_beta   90.00
_cell.angle_gamma   90.00
#
_symmetry.space_group_name_H-M   'P 1'
#
loop_
_entity.id
_entity.type
_entity.pdbx_description
1 polymer ?
#
loop_
_entity_poly.entity_id
_entity_poly.type
_entity_poly.pdbx_seq_one_letter_code
_entity_poly.pdbx_strand_id
1 'polypeptide(L)'
;MAIVLDIREDAIRRGIRTVGVGKRGSKPLSGPLAQEIVEDFKADKVTPASAGAFFAGLFYKGMTPQEEVLEQIFPVPGALKDPRLLVKALASDAPDFVQDICIHLLSGQTLDKSNAYRLGQFLLSDAPGDGARGLIVSLLRVRYETDDEYEGLLAAMNETIVPAFRTPVPSGEPIIQMAEPFDGNDHS
;
A
#
# COMPACT_ATOMS: atom_id res chain seq x y z
N MET A 1 -37.17 -9.34 1.80
CA MET A 1 -36.17 -10.18 1.12
C MET A 1 -34.81 -9.71 1.61
N ALA A 2 -34.19 -10.45 2.53
CA ALA A 2 -32.88 -10.08 3.06
C ALA A 2 -31.82 -10.43 2.01
N ILE A 3 -31.04 -9.45 1.57
CA ILE A 3 -29.83 -9.71 0.79
C ILE A 3 -28.83 -10.30 1.77
N VAL A 4 -28.71 -11.62 1.77
CA VAL A 4 -27.57 -12.29 2.40
C VAL A 4 -26.40 -12.06 1.46
N LEU A 5 -25.59 -11.03 1.73
CA LEU A 5 -24.28 -10.91 1.13
C LEU A 5 -23.44 -12.06 1.67
N ASP A 6 -23.21 -13.09 0.85
CA ASP A 6 -22.17 -14.09 1.11
C ASP A 6 -20.82 -13.38 0.90
N ILE A 7 -20.40 -12.58 1.89
CA ILE A 7 -19.08 -11.94 1.90
C ILE A 7 -18.06 -13.01 2.31
N ARG A 8 -17.90 -14.04 1.48
CA ARG A 8 -16.66 -14.83 1.54
C ARG A 8 -15.55 -13.88 1.11
N GLU A 9 -14.78 -13.45 2.09
CA GLU A 9 -13.57 -12.69 1.85
C GLU A 9 -12.65 -13.53 0.97
N ASP A 10 -12.34 -13.02 -0.21
CA ASP A 10 -11.46 -13.68 -1.17
C ASP A 10 -10.08 -13.98 -0.57
N ALA A 11 -9.32 -14.89 -1.18
CA ALA A 11 -8.06 -15.36 -0.59
C ALA A 11 -7.05 -14.21 -0.47
N ILE A 12 -7.04 -13.28 -1.43
CA ILE A 12 -6.13 -12.13 -1.41
C ILE A 12 -6.43 -11.17 -0.25
N ARG A 13 -7.69 -10.83 0.05
CA ARG A 13 -8.02 -9.96 1.19
C ARG A 13 -7.69 -10.63 2.52
N ARG A 14 -7.96 -11.93 2.66
CA ARG A 14 -7.50 -12.72 3.83
C ARG A 14 -5.97 -12.70 3.92
N GLY A 15 -5.28 -12.82 2.79
CA GLY A 15 -3.82 -12.70 2.68
C GLY A 15 -3.31 -11.35 3.16
N ILE A 16 -3.83 -10.24 2.61
CA ILE A 16 -3.49 -8.86 3.00
C ILE A 16 -3.70 -8.67 4.50
N ARG A 17 -4.83 -9.14 5.04
CA ARG A 17 -5.10 -9.10 6.49
C ARG A 17 -4.06 -9.89 7.28
N THR A 18 -3.64 -11.04 6.77
CA THR A 18 -2.68 -11.93 7.44
C THR A 18 -1.27 -11.40 7.43
N VAL A 19 -0.82 -10.66 6.39
CA VAL A 19 0.56 -10.15 6.28
C VAL A 19 0.73 -8.65 6.57
N GLY A 20 -0.34 -7.85 6.44
CA GLY A 20 -0.32 -6.38 6.54
C GLY A 20 -1.11 -5.76 7.71
N VAL A 21 -1.62 -6.54 8.67
CA VAL A 21 -2.37 -6.00 9.83
C VAL A 21 -1.64 -6.25 11.15
N GLY A 22 -1.05 -5.19 11.71
CA GLY A 22 -0.40 -5.18 13.03
C GLY A 22 0.90 -4.37 13.02
N LYS A 23 1.35 -3.89 14.20
CA LYS A 23 2.51 -2.98 14.37
C LYS A 23 3.88 -3.53 13.90
N ARG A 24 3.98 -4.79 13.47
CA ARG A 24 5.27 -5.45 13.14
C ARG A 24 5.28 -6.26 11.85
N GLY A 25 4.27 -6.15 10.99
CA GLY A 25 4.07 -7.13 9.92
C GLY A 25 3.58 -8.45 10.53
N SER A 26 2.53 -9.01 9.96
CA SER A 26 1.71 -9.99 10.67
C SER A 26 2.14 -11.43 10.41
N LYS A 27 1.27 -12.41 10.66
CA LYS A 27 1.63 -13.82 10.78
C LYS A 27 2.04 -14.41 9.41
N PRO A 28 2.82 -15.52 9.40
CA PRO A 28 3.01 -16.29 8.17
C PRO A 28 1.67 -16.77 7.59
N LEU A 29 1.56 -16.80 6.27
CA LEU A 29 0.42 -17.44 5.60
C LEU A 29 0.43 -18.95 5.88
N SER A 30 -0.75 -19.54 5.99
CA SER A 30 -0.87 -21.00 5.92
C SER A 30 -0.61 -21.47 4.50
N GLY A 31 -0.04 -22.68 4.33
CA GLY A 31 0.18 -23.28 3.01
C GLY A 31 -1.07 -23.30 2.13
N PRO A 32 -2.26 -23.70 2.64
CA PRO A 32 -3.51 -23.65 1.88
C PRO A 32 -3.87 -22.23 1.41
N LEU A 33 -3.75 -21.21 2.28
CA LEU A 33 -4.08 -19.84 1.91
C LEU A 33 -3.10 -19.29 0.86
N ALA A 34 -1.82 -19.60 0.97
CA ALA A 34 -0.83 -19.20 -0.03
C ALA A 34 -1.15 -19.82 -1.41
N GLN A 35 -1.58 -21.09 -1.44
CA GLN A 35 -1.98 -21.76 -2.67
C GLN A 35 -3.26 -21.15 -3.27
N GLU A 36 -4.28 -20.86 -2.46
CA GLU A 36 -5.50 -20.18 -2.91
C GLU A 36 -5.19 -18.81 -3.51
N ILE A 37 -4.24 -18.06 -2.94
CA ILE A 37 -3.79 -16.78 -3.49
C ILE A 37 -3.13 -16.96 -4.85
N VAL A 38 -2.25 -17.96 -5.02
CA VAL A 38 -1.64 -18.28 -6.33
C VAL A 38 -2.71 -18.56 -7.38
N GLU A 39 -3.75 -19.31 -7.02
CA GLU A 39 -4.87 -19.62 -7.91
C GLU A 39 -5.66 -18.36 -8.29
N ASP A 40 -5.93 -17.47 -7.33
CA ASP A 40 -6.62 -16.20 -7.59
C ASP A 40 -5.81 -15.28 -8.52
N PHE A 41 -4.48 -15.24 -8.39
CA PHE A 41 -3.59 -14.52 -9.32
C PHE A 41 -3.62 -15.13 -10.73
N LYS A 42 -3.53 -16.46 -10.85
CA LYS A 42 -3.58 -17.15 -12.15
C LYS A 42 -4.95 -17.01 -12.84
N ALA A 43 -6.01 -16.83 -12.06
CA ALA A 43 -7.37 -16.62 -12.54
C ALA A 43 -7.71 -15.13 -12.79
N ASP A 44 -6.74 -14.22 -12.68
CA ASP A 44 -6.91 -12.77 -12.89
C ASP A 44 -8.01 -12.14 -12.01
N LYS A 45 -8.14 -12.63 -10.76
CA LYS A 45 -9.13 -12.11 -9.79
C LYS A 45 -8.55 -11.02 -8.88
N VAL A 46 -7.24 -10.82 -8.92
CA VAL A 46 -6.54 -9.91 -8.01
C VAL A 46 -6.34 -8.57 -8.69
N THR A 47 -6.91 -7.51 -8.10
CA THR A 47 -6.69 -6.15 -8.60
C THR A 47 -5.22 -5.73 -8.41
N PRO A 48 -4.66 -4.87 -9.29
CA PRO A 48 -3.29 -4.38 -9.14
C PRO A 48 -3.01 -3.78 -7.77
N ALA A 49 -3.92 -2.94 -7.26
CA ALA A 49 -3.80 -2.33 -5.93
C ALA A 49 -3.75 -3.38 -4.80
N SER A 50 -4.58 -4.43 -4.86
CA SER A 50 -4.54 -5.53 -3.90
C SER A 50 -3.24 -6.34 -3.99
N ALA A 51 -2.72 -6.56 -5.19
CA ALA A 51 -1.43 -7.23 -5.37
C ALA A 51 -0.29 -6.42 -4.74
N GLY A 52 -0.23 -5.11 -5.02
CA GLY A 52 0.74 -4.21 -4.41
C GLY A 52 0.66 -4.22 -2.88
N ALA A 53 -0.55 -4.10 -2.32
CA ALA A 53 -0.74 -4.11 -0.87
C ALA A 53 -0.32 -5.43 -0.20
N PHE A 54 -0.67 -6.56 -0.83
CA PHE A 54 -0.30 -7.88 -0.35
C PHE A 54 1.22 -8.07 -0.31
N PHE A 55 1.91 -7.77 -1.41
CA PHE A 55 3.36 -7.96 -1.49
C PHE A 55 4.13 -6.94 -0.64
N ALA A 56 3.63 -5.72 -0.45
CA ALA A 56 4.19 -4.78 0.53
C ALA A 56 4.20 -5.38 1.94
N GLY A 57 3.06 -5.93 2.38
CA GLY A 57 2.95 -6.57 3.69
C GLY A 57 3.85 -7.80 3.81
N LEU A 58 3.88 -8.65 2.77
CA LEU A 58 4.72 -9.85 2.74
C LEU A 58 6.22 -9.49 2.80
N PHE A 59 6.65 -8.49 2.03
CA PHE A 59 8.06 -8.09 1.95
C PHE A 59 8.52 -7.45 3.25
N TYR A 60 7.71 -6.56 3.83
CA TYR A 60 8.03 -5.94 5.11
C TYR A 60 8.06 -6.94 6.27
N LYS A 61 7.09 -7.88 6.32
CA LYS A 61 7.08 -8.99 7.29
C LYS A 61 8.33 -9.86 7.17
N GLY A 62 8.85 -10.02 5.95
CA GLY A 62 9.84 -11.02 5.61
C GLY A 62 9.20 -12.36 5.26
N MET A 63 9.76 -13.01 4.26
CA MET A 63 9.22 -14.25 3.71
C MET A 63 9.59 -15.47 4.55
N THR A 64 8.68 -16.43 4.63
CA THR A 64 8.91 -17.74 5.24
C THR A 64 8.97 -18.84 4.17
N PRO A 65 9.60 -20.00 4.43
CA PRO A 65 9.74 -21.06 3.42
C PRO A 65 8.42 -21.53 2.81
N GLN A 66 7.33 -21.56 3.58
CA GLN A 66 6.01 -21.96 3.09
C GLN A 66 5.35 -20.93 2.15
N GLU A 67 5.84 -19.69 2.14
CA GLU A 67 5.37 -18.61 1.27
C GLU A 67 6.14 -18.55 -0.05
N GLU A 68 7.22 -19.33 -0.22
CA GLU A 68 7.97 -19.42 -1.48
C GLU A 68 7.12 -19.94 -2.64
N VAL A 69 6.00 -20.61 -2.35
CA VAL A 69 5.00 -21.01 -3.36
C VAL A 69 4.46 -19.82 -4.16
N LEU A 70 4.46 -18.62 -3.58
CA LEU A 70 4.02 -17.39 -4.23
C LEU A 70 4.93 -16.99 -5.40
N GLU A 71 6.15 -17.52 -5.48
CA GLU A 71 7.05 -17.30 -6.62
C GLU A 71 6.41 -17.75 -7.94
N GLN A 72 5.50 -18.72 -7.90
CA GLN A 72 4.74 -19.21 -9.06
C GLN A 72 3.82 -18.17 -9.71
N ILE A 73 3.57 -17.04 -9.05
CA ILE A 73 2.80 -15.92 -9.59
C ILE A 73 3.62 -15.19 -10.66
N PHE A 74 4.95 -15.20 -10.53
CA PHE A 74 5.83 -14.39 -11.36
C PHE A 74 6.39 -15.20 -12.53
N PRO A 75 6.51 -14.58 -13.72
CA PRO A 75 7.07 -15.24 -14.90
C PRO A 75 8.59 -15.45 -14.79
N VAL A 76 9.27 -14.68 -13.94
CA VAL A 76 10.72 -14.73 -13.76
C VAL A 76 11.03 -15.14 -12.31
N PRO A 77 11.81 -16.22 -12.10
CA PRO A 77 12.24 -16.61 -10.76
C PRO A 77 13.13 -15.54 -10.10
N GLY A 78 13.02 -15.42 -8.79
CA GLY A 78 13.73 -14.45 -7.97
C GLY A 78 12.98 -13.13 -7.77
N ALA A 79 11.75 -12.99 -8.28
CA ALA A 79 10.98 -11.75 -8.15
C ALA A 79 10.76 -11.37 -6.68
N LEU A 80 10.53 -12.35 -5.82
CA LEU A 80 10.34 -12.13 -4.39
C LEU A 80 11.63 -11.81 -3.61
N LYS A 81 12.80 -11.90 -4.26
CA LYS A 81 14.12 -11.65 -3.65
C LYS A 81 14.80 -10.41 -4.21
N ASP A 82 14.27 -9.83 -5.28
CA ASP A 82 14.81 -8.64 -5.94
C ASP A 82 13.70 -7.57 -6.06
N PRO A 83 13.80 -6.47 -5.31
CA PRO A 83 12.85 -5.35 -5.39
C PRO A 83 12.59 -4.86 -6.82
N ARG A 84 13.59 -4.88 -7.71
CA ARG A 84 13.44 -4.41 -9.09
C ARG A 84 12.57 -5.34 -9.91
N LEU A 85 12.76 -6.65 -9.75
CA LEU A 85 11.94 -7.65 -10.43
C LEU A 85 10.50 -7.62 -9.90
N LEU A 86 10.33 -7.45 -8.59
CA LEU A 86 9.01 -7.31 -7.98
C LEU A 86 8.26 -6.08 -8.50
N VAL A 87 8.93 -4.92 -8.52
CA VAL A 87 8.34 -3.67 -9.03
C VAL A 87 8.00 -3.78 -10.51
N LYS A 88 8.88 -4.38 -11.32
CA LYS A 88 8.58 -4.64 -12.73
C LYS A 88 7.34 -5.53 -12.90
N ALA A 89 7.10 -6.48 -12.01
CA ALA A 89 5.93 -7.34 -12.07
C ALA A 89 4.64 -6.64 -11.60
N LEU A 90 4.71 -5.78 -10.58
CA LEU A 90 3.54 -5.20 -9.93
C LEU A 90 3.18 -3.78 -10.39
N ALA A 91 4.14 -3.04 -10.94
CA ALA A 91 4.04 -1.59 -11.14
C ALA A 91 4.67 -1.14 -12.47
N SER A 92 4.72 -2.02 -13.48
CA SER A 92 5.32 -1.69 -14.79
C SER A 92 4.59 -0.59 -15.57
N ASP A 93 3.33 -0.31 -15.22
CA ASP A 93 2.51 0.76 -15.80
C ASP A 93 2.69 2.10 -15.08
N ALA A 94 3.37 2.13 -13.94
CA ALA A 94 3.65 3.36 -13.21
C ALA A 94 4.78 4.18 -13.87
N PRO A 95 4.80 5.52 -13.72
CA PRO A 95 5.92 6.34 -14.18
C PRO A 95 7.28 5.89 -13.61
N ASP A 96 8.37 6.03 -14.37
CA ASP A 96 9.70 5.54 -13.97
C ASP A 96 10.13 6.01 -12.57
N PHE A 97 9.89 7.29 -12.25
CA PHE A 97 10.24 7.82 -10.93
C PHE A 97 9.45 7.15 -9.78
N VAL A 98 8.22 6.69 -10.05
CA VAL A 98 7.41 5.97 -9.07
C VAL A 98 7.96 4.56 -8.89
N GLN A 99 8.38 3.90 -9.98
CA GLN A 99 9.04 2.60 -9.90
C GLN A 99 10.35 2.69 -9.08
N ASP A 100 11.15 3.74 -9.29
CA ASP A 100 12.35 4.01 -8.50
C ASP A 100 12.02 4.20 -7.02
N ILE A 101 10.95 4.94 -6.70
CA ILE A 101 10.44 5.08 -5.33
C ILE A 101 10.04 3.73 -4.75
N CYS A 102 9.30 2.89 -5.48
CA CYS A 102 8.94 1.56 -5.00
C CYS A 102 10.18 0.72 -4.65
N ILE A 103 11.22 0.73 -5.50
CA ILE A 103 12.48 0.00 -5.28
C ILE A 103 13.18 0.54 -4.03
N HIS A 104 13.24 1.86 -3.88
CA HIS A 104 13.85 2.54 -2.75
C HIS A 104 13.17 2.16 -1.42
N LEU A 105 11.84 2.20 -1.40
CA LEU A 105 11.02 1.85 -0.23
C LEU A 105 11.12 0.35 0.13
N LEU A 106 11.08 -0.55 -0.85
CA LEU A 106 11.27 -1.98 -0.63
C LEU A 106 12.67 -2.31 -0.10
N SER A 107 13.66 -1.47 -0.39
CA SER A 107 15.02 -1.59 0.14
C SER A 107 15.16 -1.07 1.58
N GLY A 108 14.05 -0.66 2.22
CA GLY A 108 14.03 -0.12 3.58
C GLY A 108 14.52 1.32 3.70
N GLN A 109 14.63 2.03 2.58
CA GLN A 109 15.06 3.44 2.57
C GLN A 109 13.85 4.38 2.68
N THR A 110 14.10 5.59 3.17
CA THR A 110 13.10 6.64 3.33
C THR A 110 13.29 7.69 2.24
N LEU A 111 12.21 8.36 1.87
CA LEU A 111 12.23 9.46 0.90
C LEU A 111 12.63 10.76 1.61
N ASP A 112 13.35 11.61 0.88
CA ASP A 112 13.43 13.02 1.23
C ASP A 112 12.10 13.73 0.92
N LYS A 113 11.97 14.95 1.43
CA LYS A 113 10.81 15.81 1.22
C LYS A 113 10.44 16.01 -0.26
N SER A 114 11.42 16.16 -1.15
CA SER A 114 11.18 16.42 -2.58
C SER A 114 10.60 15.19 -3.27
N ASN A 115 11.13 14.01 -2.98
CA ASN A 115 10.64 12.75 -3.50
C ASN A 115 9.27 12.40 -2.91
N ALA A 116 9.05 12.67 -1.62
CA ALA A 116 7.75 12.51 -0.98
C ALA A 116 6.68 13.44 -1.57
N TYR A 117 7.04 14.69 -1.92
CA TYR A 117 6.13 15.60 -2.63
C TYR A 117 5.75 15.08 -4.02
N ARG A 118 6.73 14.66 -4.83
CA ARG A 118 6.46 14.05 -6.15
C ARG A 118 5.61 12.78 -6.04
N LEU A 119 5.85 11.98 -5.01
CA LEU A 119 5.01 10.84 -4.69
C LEU A 119 3.58 11.27 -4.37
N GLY A 120 3.40 12.28 -3.53
CA GLY A 120 2.07 12.82 -3.20
C GLY A 120 1.30 13.28 -4.45
N GLN A 121 1.97 13.97 -5.36
CA GLN A 121 1.38 14.36 -6.65
C GLN A 121 0.92 13.14 -7.45
N PHE A 122 1.73 12.08 -7.50
CA PHE A 122 1.35 10.83 -8.16
C PHE A 122 0.13 10.17 -7.50
N LEU A 123 0.15 10.02 -6.17
CA LEU A 123 -0.92 9.37 -5.41
C LEU A 123 -2.28 10.07 -5.59
N LEU A 124 -2.26 11.39 -5.75
CA LEU A 124 -3.44 12.24 -5.93
C LEU A 124 -3.80 12.51 -7.40
N SER A 125 -3.10 11.91 -8.35
CA SER A 125 -3.34 12.05 -9.80
C SER A 125 -4.06 10.84 -10.39
N ASP A 126 -4.55 11.02 -11.62
CA ASP A 126 -5.12 9.94 -12.45
C ASP A 126 -4.07 9.15 -13.27
N ALA A 127 -2.78 9.29 -12.96
CA ALA A 127 -1.73 8.53 -13.65
C ALA A 127 -1.89 7.00 -13.45
N PRO A 128 -1.51 6.14 -14.41
CA PRO A 128 -1.51 4.68 -14.22
C PRO A 128 -0.52 4.25 -13.12
N GLY A 129 -0.64 3.01 -12.62
CA GLY A 129 0.23 2.51 -11.55
C GLY A 129 -0.49 2.11 -10.25
N ASP A 130 -1.68 1.52 -10.32
CA ASP A 130 -2.43 1.13 -9.12
C ASP A 130 -1.72 0.07 -8.27
N GLY A 131 -0.94 -0.81 -8.90
CA GLY A 131 -0.07 -1.72 -8.16
C GLY A 131 1.03 -0.99 -7.38
N ALA A 132 1.58 0.08 -7.95
CA ALA A 132 2.50 0.97 -7.22
C ALA A 132 1.81 1.67 -6.06
N ARG A 133 0.59 2.20 -6.26
CA ARG A 133 -0.20 2.85 -5.19
C ARG A 133 -0.45 1.90 -4.02
N GLY A 134 -0.92 0.70 -4.32
CA GLY A 134 -1.17 -0.34 -3.31
C GLY A 134 0.10 -0.71 -2.54
N LEU A 135 1.22 -0.87 -3.24
CA LEU A 135 2.52 -1.19 -2.65
C LEU A 135 3.02 -0.05 -1.74
N ILE A 136 3.08 1.17 -2.27
CA ILE A 136 3.66 2.33 -1.58
C ILE A 136 2.86 2.66 -0.33
N VAL A 137 1.54 2.84 -0.43
CA VAL A 137 0.68 3.21 0.72
C VAL A 137 0.77 2.16 1.81
N SER A 138 0.84 0.88 1.43
CA SER A 138 0.98 -0.21 2.40
C SER A 138 2.36 -0.23 3.07
N LEU A 139 3.44 0.04 2.33
CA LEU A 139 4.79 0.15 2.92
C LEU A 139 4.88 1.31 3.90
N LEU A 140 4.44 2.51 3.48
CA LEU A 140 4.44 3.72 4.32
C LEU A 140 3.67 3.50 5.63
N ARG A 141 2.47 2.93 5.54
CA ARG A 141 1.64 2.59 6.71
C ARG A 141 2.32 1.65 7.70
N VAL A 142 3.05 0.64 7.23
CA VAL A 142 3.59 -0.41 8.10
C VAL A 142 4.92 -0.02 8.72
N ARG A 143 5.74 0.77 8.01
CA ARG A 143 7.06 1.21 8.50
C ARG A 143 7.03 2.52 9.28
N TYR A 144 5.92 3.26 9.23
CA TYR A 144 5.77 4.65 9.65
C TYR A 144 6.58 5.62 8.78
N GLU A 145 5.97 6.73 8.42
CA GLU A 145 6.58 7.80 7.62
C GLU A 145 7.48 8.69 8.48
N THR A 146 8.51 9.26 7.86
CA THR A 146 9.38 10.27 8.48
C THR A 146 8.77 11.67 8.41
N ASP A 147 9.32 12.64 9.17
CA ASP A 147 8.88 14.04 9.11
C ASP A 147 8.99 14.62 7.69
N ASP A 148 10.07 14.32 6.97
CA ASP A 148 10.27 14.73 5.58
C ASP A 148 9.20 14.16 4.65
N GLU A 149 8.84 12.89 4.85
CA GLU A 149 7.80 12.21 4.08
C GLU A 149 6.42 12.82 4.33
N TYR A 150 6.10 13.05 5.60
CA TYR A 150 4.89 13.76 5.99
C TYR A 150 4.83 15.16 5.38
N GLU A 151 5.91 15.93 5.46
CA GLU A 151 5.95 17.30 4.95
C GLU A 151 5.77 17.34 3.43
N GLY A 152 6.45 16.45 2.69
CA GLY A 152 6.32 16.36 1.24
C GLY A 152 4.91 15.95 0.80
N LEU A 153 4.36 14.90 1.41
CA LEU A 153 3.00 14.43 1.12
C LEU A 153 1.94 15.50 1.43
N LEU A 154 2.07 16.19 2.57
CA LEU A 154 1.18 17.28 2.97
C LEU A 154 1.24 18.45 1.98
N ALA A 155 2.43 18.81 1.50
CA ALA A 155 2.59 19.84 0.49
C ALA A 155 1.84 19.50 -0.81
N ALA A 156 1.92 18.25 -1.27
CA ALA A 156 1.16 17.80 -2.45
C ALA A 156 -0.36 17.79 -2.20
N MET A 157 -0.79 17.35 -1.01
CA MET A 157 -2.20 17.39 -0.62
C MET A 157 -2.77 18.81 -0.64
N ASN A 158 -2.02 19.78 -0.13
CA ASN A 158 -2.44 21.19 -0.10
C ASN A 158 -2.75 21.75 -1.50
N GLU A 159 -2.08 21.26 -2.55
CA GLU A 159 -2.35 21.69 -3.93
C GLU A 159 -3.71 21.22 -4.45
N THR A 160 -4.26 20.14 -3.89
CA THR A 160 -5.57 19.60 -4.26
C THR A 160 -6.74 20.30 -3.55
N ILE A 161 -6.46 21.11 -2.52
CA ILE A 161 -7.49 21.89 -1.82
C ILE A 161 -8.11 22.88 -2.81
N VAL A 162 -9.43 22.75 -3.03
CA VAL A 162 -10.19 23.63 -3.93
C VAL A 162 -10.07 25.08 -3.44
N PRO A 163 -9.90 26.08 -4.34
CA PRO A 163 -9.67 27.48 -3.95
C PRO A 163 -10.68 28.05 -2.96
N ALA A 164 -11.94 27.61 -3.02
CA ALA A 164 -12.99 28.04 -2.08
C ALA A 164 -12.71 27.67 -0.61
N PHE A 165 -11.88 26.66 -0.35
CA PHE A 165 -11.47 26.25 0.99
C PHE A 165 -10.11 26.83 1.41
N ARG A 166 -9.45 27.62 0.56
CA ARG A 166 -8.21 28.34 0.89
C ARG A 166 -8.49 29.70 1.53
N THR A 167 -9.57 29.79 2.30
CA THR A 167 -9.95 31.03 2.98
C THR A 167 -8.94 31.35 4.08
N PRO A 168 -8.48 32.62 4.19
CA PRO A 168 -7.66 33.03 5.32
C PRO A 168 -8.39 32.73 6.63
N VAL A 169 -7.64 32.20 7.59
CA VAL A 169 -8.13 32.01 8.95
C VAL A 169 -8.49 33.39 9.53
N PRO A 170 -9.68 33.57 10.13
CA PRO A 170 -10.06 34.82 10.79
C PRO A 170 -9.03 35.24 11.84
N SER A 171 -8.90 36.55 12.09
CA SER A 171 -7.99 37.08 13.10
C SER A 171 -8.31 36.56 14.50
N GLY A 172 -7.30 36.07 15.23
CA GLY A 172 -7.42 35.52 16.58
C GLY A 172 -6.59 34.25 16.74
N GLU A 173 -6.74 33.55 17.86
CA GLU A 173 -6.22 32.19 18.03
C GLU A 173 -7.22 31.20 17.41
N PRO A 174 -6.92 30.60 16.26
CA PRO A 174 -7.82 29.64 15.65
C PRO A 174 -7.90 28.36 16.49
N ILE A 175 -9.12 27.92 16.75
CA ILE A 175 -9.35 26.60 17.35
C ILE A 175 -9.50 25.61 16.21
N ILE A 176 -8.56 24.68 16.09
CA ILE A 176 -8.64 23.56 15.16
C ILE A 176 -9.11 22.34 15.95
N GLN A 177 -10.31 21.85 15.63
CA GLN A 177 -10.81 20.59 16.18
C GLN A 177 -10.63 19.49 15.13
N MET A 178 -9.73 18.55 15.41
CA MET A 178 -9.54 17.36 14.59
C MET A 178 -10.08 16.15 15.37
N ALA A 179 -10.73 15.25 14.65
CA ALA A 179 -11.06 13.93 15.15
C ALA A 179 -10.58 12.93 14.10
N GLU A 180 -9.70 12.02 14.48
CA GLU A 180 -9.42 10.85 13.66
C GLU A 180 -10.57 9.86 13.84
N PRO A 181 -11.34 9.56 12.78
CA PRO A 181 -12.41 8.62 12.91
C PRO A 181 -11.80 7.22 12.95
N PHE A 182 -12.04 6.50 14.05
CA PHE A 182 -11.87 5.03 14.22
C PHE A 182 -10.47 4.50 14.60
N ASP A 183 -10.29 4.20 15.90
CA ASP A 183 -9.34 3.18 16.37
C ASP A 183 -9.98 1.77 16.45
N GLY A 184 -11.30 1.67 16.23
CA GLY A 184 -12.04 0.42 16.21
C GLY A 184 -12.28 -0.20 17.59
N ASN A 185 -12.51 0.59 18.63
CA ASN A 185 -12.91 0.03 19.93
C ASN A 185 -14.41 -0.39 19.90
N ASP A 186 -14.68 -1.68 19.74
CA ASP A 186 -16.01 -2.32 19.82
C ASP A 186 -16.55 -2.36 21.28
N HIS A 187 -16.58 -1.22 21.97
CA HIS A 187 -17.22 -1.08 23.27
C HIS A 187 -18.33 -0.02 23.21
N SER A 188 -19.52 -0.45 22.80
CA SER A 188 -20.80 0.23 23.05
C SER A 188 -21.89 -0.81 23.29
#